data_AF-A0A0M9DUG9-F1
#
_entry.id   AF-A0A0M9DUG9-F1
#
_cell.length_a   1.000
_cell.length_b   1.000
_cell.length_c   1.000
_cell.angle_alpha   90.00
_cell.angle_beta   90.00
_cell.angle_gamma   90.00
#
_symmetry.space_group_name_H-M   'P 1'
#
loop_
_entity.id
_entity.type
_entity.pdbx_description
1 polymer ?
#
loop_
_entity_poly.entity_id
_entity_poly.type
_entity_poly.pdbx_seq_one_letter_code
_entity_poly.pdbx_strand_id
1 'polypeptide(L)'
;MHLWSKIINIFNSKDKYPKPESIDLKPVEIENFYSQLDDSCKGFIDYHDIIPLLFENTVIFFFYDLEDGNYFATDKDGNVYSCIHDVKPFVIKMNIKAKKLIESIQNKTFDIQKYFDDRYKGLF
;
A
#
# COMPACT_ATOMS: atom_id res chain seq x y z
N MET A 1 -9.42 -25.38 4.14
CA MET A 1 -8.15 -25.40 3.36
C MET A 1 -8.42 -24.71 2.03
N HIS A 2 -7.44 -23.96 1.48
CA HIS A 2 -7.44 -23.35 0.12
C HIS A 2 -7.87 -21.88 -0.01
N LEU A 3 -7.24 -20.97 0.76
CA LEU A 3 -6.98 -19.61 0.24
C LEU A 3 -5.72 -19.60 -0.65
N TRP A 4 -4.77 -20.51 -0.35
CA TRP A 4 -3.49 -20.64 -1.05
C TRP A 4 -3.58 -21.01 -2.54
N SER A 5 -4.67 -21.64 -2.99
CA SER A 5 -4.79 -22.08 -4.39
C SER A 5 -5.20 -20.96 -5.35
N LYS A 6 -5.78 -19.85 -4.86
CA LYS A 6 -6.08 -18.68 -5.71
C LYS A 6 -4.85 -17.82 -6.00
N ILE A 7 -3.85 -17.83 -5.12
CA ILE A 7 -2.61 -17.05 -5.27
C ILE A 7 -1.76 -17.55 -6.45
N ILE A 8 -1.89 -18.82 -6.84
CA ILE A 8 -1.01 -19.45 -7.83
C ILE A 8 -1.43 -19.15 -9.29
N ASN A 9 -2.65 -18.68 -9.55
CA ASN A 9 -3.20 -18.58 -10.91
C ASN A 9 -3.17 -17.18 -11.55
N ILE A 10 -2.52 -16.19 -10.95
CA ILE A 10 -2.36 -14.84 -11.54
C ILE A 10 -0.92 -14.69 -12.08
N PHE A 11 -0.51 -15.55 -13.01
CA PHE A 11 0.76 -15.37 -13.72
C PHE A 11 0.53 -15.51 -15.22
N ASN A 12 0.09 -14.42 -15.83
CA ASN A 12 0.31 -14.13 -17.25
C ASN A 12 -0.11 -12.68 -17.60
N SER A 13 0.52 -11.67 -17.00
CA SER A 13 0.50 -10.32 -17.58
C SER A 13 1.92 -9.81 -17.79
N LYS A 14 2.19 -9.41 -19.02
CA LYS A 14 3.49 -8.98 -19.57
C LYS A 14 3.71 -7.47 -19.35
N ASP A 15 3.20 -6.87 -18.28
CA ASP A 15 3.46 -5.46 -18.02
C ASP A 15 4.78 -5.32 -17.26
N LYS A 16 5.66 -4.44 -17.73
CA LYS A 16 6.94 -4.13 -17.07
C LYS A 16 6.71 -3.53 -15.68
N TYR A 17 5.50 -3.03 -15.42
CA TYR A 17 5.09 -2.43 -14.16
C TYR A 17 3.71 -2.97 -13.76
N PRO A 18 3.64 -4.02 -12.93
CA PRO A 18 2.37 -4.58 -12.50
C PRO A 18 1.57 -3.55 -11.69
N LYS A 19 0.24 -3.60 -11.82
CA LYS A 19 -0.67 -2.85 -10.98
C LYS A 19 -1.02 -3.67 -9.74
N PRO A 20 -1.27 -3.05 -8.59
CA PRO A 20 -1.84 -3.73 -7.45
C PRO A 20 -3.30 -4.07 -7.75
N GLU A 21 -3.75 -5.25 -7.34
CA GLU A 21 -5.12 -5.73 -7.57
C GLU A 21 -5.84 -5.92 -6.24
N SER A 22 -7.06 -5.42 -6.11
CA SER A 22 -7.90 -5.67 -4.92
C SER A 22 -8.19 -7.16 -4.78
N ILE A 23 -8.07 -7.68 -3.57
CA ILE A 23 -8.38 -9.08 -3.25
C ILE A 23 -9.41 -9.17 -2.13
N ASP A 24 -10.17 -10.26 -2.10
CA ASP A 24 -11.05 -10.56 -0.98
C ASP A 24 -10.30 -11.39 0.07
N LEU A 25 -9.94 -10.76 1.20
CA LEU A 25 -9.47 -11.47 2.38
C LEU A 25 -10.62 -11.74 3.35
N LYS A 26 -10.47 -12.80 4.16
CA LYS A 26 -11.43 -13.03 5.23
C LYS A 26 -11.29 -11.95 6.29
N PRO A 27 -12.39 -11.57 6.99
CA PRO A 27 -12.34 -10.60 8.08
C PRO A 27 -11.24 -10.90 9.10
N VAL A 28 -11.09 -12.17 9.50
CA VAL A 28 -10.05 -12.63 10.44
C VAL A 28 -8.62 -12.30 9.98
N GLU A 29 -8.35 -12.25 8.68
CA GLU A 29 -7.03 -11.92 8.14
C GLU A 29 -6.76 -10.42 8.25
N ILE A 30 -7.79 -9.59 8.03
CA ILE A 30 -7.74 -8.14 8.22
C ILE A 30 -7.59 -7.82 9.71
N GLU A 31 -8.34 -8.49 10.58
CA GLU A 31 -8.21 -8.37 12.04
C GLU A 31 -6.81 -8.75 12.52
N ASN A 32 -6.25 -9.85 12.00
CA ASN A 32 -4.90 -10.27 12.34
C ASN A 32 -3.86 -9.24 11.94
N PHE A 33 -3.95 -8.68 10.73
CA PHE A 33 -3.09 -7.57 10.30
C PHE A 33 -3.26 -6.35 11.20
N TYR A 34 -4.50 -5.90 11.40
CA TYR A 34 -4.80 -4.70 12.18
C TYR A 34 -4.33 -4.82 13.63
N SER A 35 -4.51 -5.99 14.26
CA SER A 35 -4.08 -6.22 15.64
C SER A 35 -2.56 -6.12 15.83
N GLN A 36 -1.77 -6.41 14.79
CA GLN A 36 -0.31 -6.32 14.78
C GLN A 36 0.22 -4.91 14.56
N LEU A 37 -0.63 -3.97 14.14
CA LEU A 37 -0.24 -2.58 13.99
C LEU A 37 0.05 -1.95 15.36
N ASP A 38 1.08 -1.11 15.39
CA ASP A 38 1.35 -0.23 16.51
C ASP A 38 0.16 0.70 16.77
N ASP A 39 -0.06 1.09 18.03
CA ASP A 39 -1.19 1.94 18.42
C ASP A 39 -1.21 3.28 17.68
N SER A 40 -0.03 3.83 17.37
CA SER A 40 0.11 5.04 16.55
C SER A 40 -0.46 4.86 15.14
N CYS A 41 -0.38 3.65 14.58
CA CYS A 41 -0.93 3.32 13.27
C CYS A 41 -2.45 3.04 13.36
N LYS A 42 -2.92 2.35 14.42
CA LYS A 42 -4.36 2.06 14.63
C LYS A 42 -5.21 3.31 14.77
N GLY A 43 -4.66 4.39 15.34
CA GLY A 43 -5.37 5.68 15.42
C GLY A 43 -5.45 6.43 14.09
N PHE A 44 -4.69 6.00 13.07
CA PHE A 44 -4.61 6.64 11.77
C PHE A 44 -5.31 5.83 10.68
N ILE A 45 -5.23 4.51 10.76
CA ILE A 45 -5.82 3.56 9.82
C ILE A 45 -7.14 3.09 10.40
N ASP A 46 -8.27 3.45 9.79
CA ASP A 46 -9.54 2.86 10.17
C ASP A 46 -9.56 1.39 9.72
N TYR A 47 -9.90 0.50 10.64
CA TYR A 47 -10.10 -0.92 10.37
C TYR A 47 -11.07 -1.17 9.20
N HIS A 48 -12.12 -0.34 9.10
CA HIS A 48 -13.15 -0.47 8.06
C HIS A 48 -12.67 -0.04 6.67
N ASP A 49 -11.61 0.77 6.60
CA ASP A 49 -11.04 1.29 5.36
C ASP A 49 -9.83 0.46 4.88
N ILE A 50 -9.52 -0.64 5.56
CA ILE A 50 -8.43 -1.53 5.14
C ILE A 50 -8.83 -2.27 3.87
N ILE A 51 -8.22 -1.87 2.77
CA ILE A 51 -8.35 -2.54 1.47
C ILE A 51 -7.10 -3.38 1.23
N PRO A 52 -7.19 -4.72 1.22
CA PRO A 52 -6.08 -5.58 0.86
C PRO A 52 -5.90 -5.64 -0.66
N LEU A 53 -4.65 -5.49 -1.08
CA LEU A 53 -4.22 -5.49 -2.46
C LEU A 53 -3.13 -6.54 -2.64
N LEU A 54 -3.13 -7.24 -3.76
CA LEU A 54 -2.06 -8.14 -4.18
C LEU A 54 -1.13 -7.39 -5.14
N PHE A 55 0.15 -7.34 -4.80
CA PHE A 55 1.20 -6.78 -5.64
C PHE A 55 2.44 -7.69 -5.60
N GLU A 56 2.86 -8.22 -6.77
CA GLU A 56 4.04 -9.09 -6.89
C GLU A 56 4.12 -10.19 -5.81
N ASN A 57 3.02 -10.92 -5.60
CA ASN A 57 2.84 -11.96 -4.59
C ASN A 57 2.89 -11.50 -3.12
N THR A 58 2.88 -10.19 -2.88
CA THR A 58 2.83 -9.57 -1.56
C THR A 58 1.45 -8.97 -1.35
N VAL A 59 0.84 -9.27 -0.20
CA VAL A 59 -0.37 -8.57 0.23
C VAL A 59 0.05 -7.25 0.89
N ILE A 60 -0.44 -6.15 0.34
CA ILE A 60 -0.28 -4.80 0.87
C ILE A 60 -1.66 -4.26 1.24
N PHE A 61 -1.72 -3.38 2.23
CA PHE A 61 -2.95 -2.84 2.79
C PHE A 61 -2.93 -1.34 2.62
N PHE A 62 -3.95 -0.80 1.95
CA PHE A 62 -4.17 0.64 1.87
C PHE A 62 -4.20 1.25 3.28
N PHE A 63 -3.59 2.42 3.45
CA PHE A 63 -3.64 3.12 4.73
C PHE A 63 -3.69 4.65 4.64
N TYR A 64 -3.45 5.25 3.47
CA TYR A 64 -3.52 6.70 3.32
C TYR A 64 -3.88 7.09 1.89
N ASP A 65 -4.94 7.88 1.75
CA ASP A 65 -5.36 8.47 0.49
C ASP A 65 -4.48 9.67 0.15
N LEU A 66 -3.99 9.73 -1.09
CA LEU A 66 -3.25 10.86 -1.65
C LEU A 66 -4.06 11.60 -2.73
N GLU A 67 -5.36 11.29 -2.85
CA GLU A 67 -6.28 11.81 -3.85
C GLU A 67 -5.97 11.33 -5.29
N ASP A 68 -6.93 11.51 -6.20
CA ASP A 68 -6.83 11.13 -7.62
C ASP A 68 -6.43 9.66 -7.86
N GLY A 69 -6.86 8.77 -6.97
CA GLY A 69 -6.54 7.34 -7.04
C GLY A 69 -5.10 7.00 -6.64
N ASN A 70 -4.36 7.95 -6.08
CA ASN A 70 -3.04 7.75 -5.52
C ASN A 70 -3.15 7.41 -4.03
N TYR A 71 -2.28 6.54 -3.53
CA TYR A 71 -2.34 6.15 -2.13
C TYR A 71 -1.03 5.54 -1.62
N PHE A 72 -0.90 5.50 -0.30
CA PHE A 72 0.08 4.65 0.38
C PHE A 72 -0.56 3.34 0.87
N ALA A 73 0.23 2.28 0.73
CA ALA A 73 -0.10 0.96 1.25
C ALA A 73 1.08 0.39 2.04
N THR A 74 0.81 -0.55 2.95
CA THR A 74 1.85 -1.20 3.76
C THR A 74 1.71 -2.71 3.72
N ASP A 75 2.81 -3.45 3.77
CA ASP A 75 2.76 -4.88 4.07
C ASP A 75 2.75 -5.14 5.59
N LYS A 76 2.59 -6.42 5.96
CA LYS A 76 2.65 -6.89 7.35
C LYS A 76 3.98 -6.60 8.07
N ASP A 77 5.07 -6.37 7.32
CA ASP A 77 6.39 -6.06 7.86
C ASP A 77 6.60 -4.53 7.99
N GLY A 78 5.53 -3.76 7.76
CA GLY A 78 5.50 -2.30 7.84
C GLY A 78 6.25 -1.61 6.71
N ASN A 79 6.58 -2.30 5.61
CA ASN A 79 7.17 -1.65 4.45
C ASN A 79 6.11 -0.86 3.70
N VAL A 80 6.46 0.37 3.29
CA VAL A 80 5.53 1.24 2.57
C VAL A 80 5.67 1.09 1.06
N TYR A 81 4.53 1.15 0.39
CA TYR A 81 4.38 1.15 -1.05
C TYR A 81 3.63 2.41 -1.48
N SER A 82 4.21 3.12 -2.43
CA SER A 82 3.69 4.29 -3.11
C SER A 82 2.96 3.83 -4.36
N CYS A 83 1.64 3.97 -4.37
CA CYS A 83 0.78 3.53 -5.48
C CYS A 83 0.22 4.76 -6.19
N ILE A 84 0.74 5.06 -7.39
CA ILE A 84 0.38 6.23 -8.18
C ILE A 84 -0.28 5.76 -9.48
N HIS A 85 -1.50 6.24 -9.76
CA HIS A 85 -2.33 5.69 -10.83
C HIS A 85 -1.79 5.97 -12.24
N ASP A 86 -1.27 7.19 -12.46
CA ASP A 86 -0.89 7.70 -13.79
C ASP A 86 0.63 7.69 -14.05
N VAL A 87 1.40 7.03 -13.19
CA VAL A 87 2.87 6.96 -13.30
C VAL A 87 3.35 5.53 -13.46
N LYS A 88 4.33 5.32 -14.33
CA LYS A 88 5.10 4.07 -14.39
C LYS A 88 6.48 4.27 -13.75
N PRO A 89 6.91 3.42 -12.81
CA PRO A 89 6.18 2.28 -12.21
C PRO A 89 4.96 2.69 -11.37
N PHE A 90 3.84 1.96 -11.46
CA PHE A 90 2.62 2.26 -10.69
C PHE A 90 2.85 2.15 -9.18
N VAL A 91 3.63 1.14 -8.78
CA VAL A 91 3.96 0.88 -7.37
C VAL A 91 5.47 1.00 -7.20
N ILE A 92 5.89 1.76 -6.18
CA ILE A 92 7.28 1.78 -5.71
C ILE A 92 7.32 1.47 -4.23
N LYS A 93 8.18 0.53 -3.83
CA LYS A 93 8.52 0.33 -2.43
C LYS A 93 9.35 1.51 -1.93
N MET A 94 8.86 2.22 -0.92
CA MET A 94 9.55 3.37 -0.35
C MET A 94 10.61 2.93 0.66
N ASN A 95 11.67 3.72 0.80
CA ASN A 95 12.69 3.52 1.84
C ASN A 95 12.27 4.13 3.19
N ILE A 96 11.04 3.84 3.62
CA ILE A 96 10.47 4.29 4.89
C ILE A 96 9.50 3.22 5.42
N LYS A 97 9.38 3.13 6.75
CA LYS A 97 8.42 2.24 7.41
C LYS A 97 7.11 2.98 7.68
N ALA A 98 5.98 2.25 7.66
CA ALA A 98 4.64 2.81 7.80
C ALA A 98 4.51 3.70 9.05
N LYS A 99 5.00 3.22 10.20
CA LYS A 99 5.04 3.99 11.44
C LYS A 99 5.68 5.38 11.27
N LYS A 100 6.90 5.42 10.72
CA LYS A 100 7.64 6.68 10.53
C LYS A 100 6.94 7.61 9.53
N LEU A 101 6.34 7.04 8.48
CA LEU A 101 5.60 7.83 7.50
C LEU A 101 4.33 8.42 8.13
N ILE A 102 3.55 7.62 8.86
CA ILE A 102 2.36 8.07 9.59
C ILE A 102 2.72 9.17 10.59
N GLU A 103 3.77 8.98 11.40
CA GLU A 103 4.28 9.99 12.31
C GLU A 103 4.64 11.29 11.56
N SER A 104 5.30 11.18 10.41
CA SER A 104 5.68 12.36 9.62
C SER A 104 4.48 13.10 9.01
N ILE A 105 3.43 12.38 8.60
CA ILE A 105 2.17 12.94 8.09
C ILE A 105 1.41 13.64 9.23
N GLN A 106 1.23 12.97 10.36
CA GLN A 106 0.55 13.53 11.54
C GLN A 106 1.25 14.81 12.05
N ASN A 107 2.59 14.81 12.04
CA ASN A 107 3.40 15.97 12.43
C ASN A 107 3.53 17.04 11.32
N LYS A 108 2.89 16.85 10.17
CA LYS A 108 2.97 17.76 9.00
C LYS A 108 4.40 18.03 8.53
N THR A 109 5.27 17.04 8.70
CA THR A 109 6.69 17.07 8.26
C THR A 109 6.90 16.32 6.95
N PHE A 110 5.93 15.51 6.53
CA PHE A 110 5.94 14.89 5.21
C PHE A 110 5.48 15.90 4.15
N ASP A 111 6.35 16.15 3.17
CA ASP A 111 6.07 17.05 2.06
C ASP A 111 5.46 16.27 0.89
N ILE A 112 4.13 16.26 0.82
CA ILE A 112 3.35 15.56 -0.21
C ILE A 112 3.66 16.11 -1.60
N GLN A 113 3.81 17.44 -1.74
CA GLN A 113 4.07 18.08 -3.03
C GLN A 113 5.43 17.64 -3.56
N LYS A 114 6.48 17.73 -2.72
CA LYS A 114 7.82 17.26 -3.10
C LYS A 114 7.82 15.77 -3.45
N TYR A 115 7.09 14.96 -2.70
CA TYR A 115 6.96 13.54 -3.00
C TYR A 115 6.33 13.32 -4.39
N PHE A 116 5.28 14.06 -4.75
CA PHE A 116 4.71 13.98 -6.09
C PHE A 116 5.70 14.48 -7.16
N ASP A 117 6.37 15.60 -6.94
CA ASP A 117 7.39 16.12 -7.86
C ASP A 117 8.47 15.06 -8.14
N ASP A 118 8.94 14.36 -7.10
CA ASP A 118 9.90 13.27 -7.22
C ASP A 118 9.31 12.06 -7.97
N ARG A 119 8.03 11.72 -7.72
CA ARG A 119 7.32 10.61 -8.38
C ARG A 119 7.05 10.87 -9.87
N TYR A 120 6.77 12.12 -10.25
CA TYR A 120 6.52 12.52 -11.63
C TYR A 120 7.80 12.93 -12.38
N LYS A 121 8.94 13.02 -11.68
CA LYS A 121 10.23 13.41 -12.26
C LYS A 121 10.65 12.47 -13.39
N GLY A 122 10.73 13.01 -14.61
CA GLY A 122 11.14 12.27 -15.81
C GLY A 122 9.99 11.67 -16.64
N LEU A 123 8.74 12.04 -16.36
CA LEU A 123 7.57 11.68 -17.18
C LEU A 123 7.21 12.73 -18.23
N PHE A 124 7.90 13.88 -18.23
CA PHE A 124 7.77 14.97 -19.20
C PHE A 124 9.17 15.37 -19.69
#